data_AF-A0AAV3PQY6-F1
#
_entry.id   AF-A0AAV3PQY6-F1
#
_cell.length_a   1.000
_cell.length_b   1.000
_cell.length_c   1.000
_cell.angle_alpha   90.00
_cell.angle_beta   90.00
_cell.angle_gamma   90.00
#
_symmetry.space_group_name_H-M   'P 1'
#
loop_
_entity.id
_entity.type
_entity.pdbx_description
1 polymer ?
#
loop_
_entity_poly.entity_id
_entity_poly.type
_entity_poly.pdbx_seq_one_letter_code
_entity_poly.pdbx_strand_id
1 'polypeptide(L)'
;MRFCDSGSAVNNCDSAPAHNASIGNSLPLDGTEWVELFVREMSSASGIDDAKARASRALEVLEKDISARVSAEAAQVFQQENVTLKQQIEALLQENSILKRAVSIQHERQKEFDDRGVEVQQLKQLIEQYQEQLRTLEVNNYALTMHLKQAQQGNSFPGRFHPDVF
;
A
#
# COMPACT_ATOMS: atom_id res chain seq x y z
N MET A 1 -22.36 -29.15 52.08
CA MET A 1 -23.41 -29.91 52.80
C MET A 1 -23.79 -31.09 51.93
N ARG A 2 -23.54 -32.29 52.46
CA ARG A 2 -24.01 -33.66 52.12
C ARG A 2 -24.44 -34.05 50.69
N PHE A 3 -23.85 -35.17 50.28
CA PHE A 3 -24.24 -36.10 49.23
C PHE A 3 -25.64 -36.72 49.44
N CYS A 4 -26.24 -37.08 48.30
CA CYS A 4 -27.23 -38.10 47.94
C CYS A 4 -28.04 -38.82 49.03
N ASP A 5 -29.34 -39.01 48.75
CA ASP A 5 -30.03 -40.25 49.10
C ASP A 5 -31.11 -40.63 48.06
N SER A 6 -31.54 -41.89 48.12
CA SER A 6 -31.89 -42.78 47.02
C SER A 6 -33.37 -43.25 47.02
N GLY A 7 -33.81 -43.78 45.87
CA GLY A 7 -34.88 -44.80 45.72
C GLY A 7 -36.31 -44.27 45.56
N SER A 8 -37.27 -44.93 44.91
CA SER A 8 -37.36 -46.19 44.16
C SER A 8 -38.75 -46.23 43.47
N ALA A 9 -38.80 -46.69 42.21
CA ALA A 9 -39.77 -47.54 41.47
C ALA A 9 -41.28 -47.61 41.90
N VAL A 10 -42.31 -47.85 41.07
CA VAL A 10 -42.52 -48.57 39.80
C VAL A 10 -43.91 -48.16 39.23
N ASN A 11 -44.14 -48.17 37.90
CA ASN A 11 -45.22 -48.92 37.21
C ASN A 11 -45.65 -48.34 35.84
N ASN A 12 -45.90 -49.29 34.95
CA ASN A 12 -45.96 -49.30 33.49
C ASN A 12 -47.33 -48.89 32.92
N CYS A 13 -47.38 -48.43 31.66
CA CYS A 13 -48.14 -49.05 30.55
C CYS A 13 -48.31 -48.11 29.34
N ASP A 14 -47.79 -48.59 28.20
CA ASP A 14 -48.22 -48.44 26.80
C ASP A 14 -48.90 -47.16 26.30
N SER A 15 -48.25 -46.52 25.32
CA SER A 15 -48.89 -46.17 24.04
C SER A 15 -47.84 -45.80 22.98
N ALA A 16 -47.78 -46.63 21.93
CA ALA A 16 -47.33 -46.45 20.54
C ALA A 16 -46.21 -45.42 20.20
N PRO A 17 -45.19 -45.82 19.41
CA PRO A 17 -44.28 -44.85 18.83
C PRO A 17 -45.02 -44.10 17.71
N ALA A 18 -45.56 -42.93 18.02
CA ALA A 18 -45.85 -41.96 16.99
C ALA A 18 -44.51 -41.61 16.34
N HIS A 19 -44.27 -42.17 15.15
CA HIS A 19 -43.29 -41.68 14.20
C HIS A 19 -43.66 -40.23 13.86
N ASN A 20 -43.31 -39.31 14.75
CA ASN A 20 -42.91 -37.98 14.35
C ASN A 20 -41.62 -38.19 13.60
N ALA A 21 -41.75 -38.50 12.30
CA ALA A 21 -40.74 -38.23 11.31
C ALA A 21 -40.51 -36.72 11.36
N SER A 22 -39.74 -36.31 12.36
CA SER A 22 -39.00 -35.07 12.34
C SER A 22 -38.31 -35.07 10.98
N ILE A 23 -38.67 -34.10 10.14
CA ILE A 23 -37.92 -33.76 8.95
C ILE A 23 -36.59 -33.21 9.49
N GLY A 24 -35.76 -34.16 9.91
CA GLY A 24 -34.50 -33.96 10.55
C GLY A 24 -33.49 -33.71 9.44
N ASN A 25 -32.83 -32.58 9.60
CA ASN A 25 -31.63 -32.15 8.89
C ASN A 25 -31.89 -31.64 7.48
N SER A 26 -32.00 -30.31 7.42
CA SER A 26 -31.70 -29.48 6.27
C SER A 26 -30.29 -29.79 5.75
N LEU A 27 -30.19 -30.82 4.93
CA LEU A 27 -29.09 -30.94 3.97
C LEU A 27 -29.46 -30.08 2.77
N PRO A 28 -28.49 -29.52 2.05
CA PRO A 28 -28.78 -28.75 0.86
C PRO A 28 -29.21 -29.73 -0.24
N LEU A 29 -30.50 -30.06 -0.32
CA LEU A 29 -31.04 -30.93 -1.36
C LEU A 29 -30.95 -30.24 -2.73
N ASP A 30 -30.53 -30.96 -3.75
CA ASP A 30 -30.56 -30.47 -5.14
C ASP A 30 -32.01 -30.44 -5.68
N GLY A 31 -32.26 -29.71 -6.76
CA GLY A 31 -33.61 -29.56 -7.33
C GLY A 31 -34.28 -30.91 -7.64
N THR A 32 -33.49 -31.90 -8.06
CA THR A 32 -33.96 -33.27 -8.32
C THR A 32 -34.42 -33.98 -7.05
N GLU A 33 -33.67 -33.82 -5.95
CA GLU A 33 -33.98 -34.47 -4.67
C GLU A 33 -35.23 -33.85 -4.01
N TRP A 34 -35.43 -32.54 -4.19
CA TRP A 34 -36.67 -31.87 -3.80
C TRP A 34 -37.88 -32.41 -4.55
N VAL A 35 -37.76 -32.65 -5.86
CA VAL A 35 -38.84 -33.23 -6.67
C VAL A 35 -39.16 -34.66 -6.19
N GLU A 36 -38.16 -35.49 -5.93
CA GLU A 36 -38.35 -36.84 -5.42
C GLU A 36 -39.02 -36.85 -4.04
N LEU A 37 -38.60 -35.97 -3.13
CA LEU A 37 -39.21 -35.80 -1.81
C LEU A 37 -40.68 -35.38 -1.94
N PHE A 38 -40.97 -34.44 -2.82
CA PHE A 38 -42.32 -33.92 -3.04
C PHE A 38 -43.25 -35.01 -3.60
N VAL A 39 -42.81 -35.75 -4.62
CA VAL A 39 -43.56 -36.87 -5.20
C VAL A 39 -43.81 -37.97 -4.16
N ARG A 40 -42.80 -38.31 -3.36
CA ARG A 40 -42.92 -39.30 -2.28
C ARG A 40 -43.94 -38.89 -1.22
N GLU A 41 -43.86 -37.66 -0.73
CA GLU A 41 -44.79 -37.14 0.29
C GLU A 41 -46.24 -37.12 -0.21
N MET A 42 -46.47 -36.63 -1.43
CA MET A 42 -47.83 -36.57 -1.99
C MET A 42 -48.41 -37.94 -2.33
N SER A 43 -47.58 -38.88 -2.81
CA SER A 43 -48.02 -40.26 -3.11
C SER A 43 -48.40 -41.05 -1.86
N SER A 44 -47.90 -40.64 -0.69
CA SER A 44 -48.21 -41.24 0.62
C SER A 44 -49.42 -40.62 1.33
N ALA A 45 -50.04 -39.59 0.74
CA ALA A 45 -51.11 -38.84 1.38
C ALA A 45 -52.42 -39.63 1.45
N SER A 46 -53.12 -39.48 2.56
CA SER A 46 -54.37 -40.20 2.89
C SER A 46 -55.60 -39.66 2.15
N GLY A 47 -55.45 -38.50 1.50
CA GLY A 47 -56.50 -37.74 0.85
C GLY A 47 -56.00 -36.35 0.43
N ILE A 48 -56.84 -35.60 -0.28
CA ILE A 48 -56.41 -34.36 -0.94
C ILE A 48 -56.01 -33.27 0.06
N ASP A 49 -56.64 -33.22 1.24
CA ASP A 49 -56.34 -32.20 2.25
C ASP A 49 -55.05 -32.53 3.02
N ASP A 50 -54.73 -33.81 3.23
CA ASP A 50 -53.44 -34.27 3.76
C ASP A 50 -52.30 -33.94 2.76
N ALA A 51 -52.54 -34.17 1.46
CA ALA A 51 -51.59 -33.80 0.41
C ALA A 51 -51.31 -32.29 0.37
N LYS A 52 -52.34 -31.44 0.52
CA LYS A 52 -52.19 -29.97 0.60
C LYS A 52 -51.39 -29.55 1.84
N ALA A 53 -51.67 -30.14 3.00
CA ALA A 53 -50.94 -29.84 4.23
C ALA A 53 -49.45 -30.22 4.12
N ARG A 54 -49.15 -31.38 3.53
CA ARG A 54 -47.78 -31.84 3.25
C ARG A 54 -47.07 -30.94 2.24
N ALA A 55 -47.73 -30.59 1.14
CA ALA A 55 -47.21 -29.68 0.13
C ALA A 55 -46.87 -28.30 0.72
N SER A 56 -47.76 -27.74 1.54
CA SER A 56 -47.53 -26.46 2.22
C SER A 56 -46.29 -26.51 3.11
N ARG A 57 -46.13 -27.59 3.90
CA ARG A 57 -44.96 -27.76 4.77
C ARG A 57 -43.67 -27.92 3.95
N ALA A 58 -43.69 -28.74 2.90
CA ALA A 58 -42.51 -28.95 2.06
C ALA A 58 -42.07 -27.66 1.35
N LEU A 59 -43.02 -26.84 0.88
CA LEU A 59 -42.73 -25.54 0.28
C LEU A 59 -42.17 -24.54 1.29
N GLU A 60 -42.67 -24.53 2.53
CA GLU A 60 -42.12 -23.66 3.59
C GLU A 60 -40.66 -24.02 3.93
N VAL A 61 -40.33 -25.33 3.96
CA VAL A 61 -38.94 -25.77 4.18
C VAL A 61 -38.06 -25.40 2.99
N LEU A 62 -38.55 -25.56 1.75
CA LEU A 62 -37.84 -25.16 0.55
C LEU A 62 -37.56 -23.64 0.53
N GLU A 63 -38.54 -22.81 0.88
CA GLU A 63 -38.37 -21.35 0.94
C GLU A 63 -37.29 -20.96 1.97
N LYS A 64 -37.27 -21.62 3.13
CA LYS A 64 -36.23 -21.41 4.15
C LYS A 64 -34.85 -21.86 3.66
N ASP A 65 -34.74 -22.99 2.98
CA ASP A 65 -33.49 -23.49 2.41
C ASP A 65 -32.94 -22.54 1.34
N ILE A 66 -33.79 -22.11 0.39
CA ILE A 66 -33.42 -21.15 -0.65
C ILE A 66 -32.98 -19.83 -0.03
N SER A 67 -33.74 -19.30 0.92
CA SER A 67 -33.41 -18.02 1.58
C SER A 67 -32.08 -18.11 2.33
N ALA A 68 -31.83 -19.22 3.03
CA ALA A 68 -30.56 -19.45 3.73
C ALA A 68 -29.38 -19.53 2.76
N ARG A 69 -29.54 -20.22 1.63
CA ARG A 69 -28.50 -20.31 0.60
C ARG A 69 -28.18 -18.98 -0.04
N VAL A 70 -29.21 -18.24 -0.47
CA VAL A 70 -29.04 -16.91 -1.06
C VAL A 70 -28.35 -15.97 -0.07
N SER A 71 -28.73 -16.01 1.21
CA SER A 71 -28.07 -15.21 2.24
C SER A 71 -26.61 -15.64 2.47
N ALA A 72 -26.31 -16.94 2.45
CA ALA A 72 -24.96 -17.45 2.63
C ALA A 72 -24.06 -17.10 1.44
N GLU A 73 -24.58 -17.22 0.21
CA GLU A 73 -23.89 -16.83 -1.01
C GLU A 73 -23.60 -15.32 -1.04
N ALA A 74 -24.60 -14.49 -0.71
CA ALA A 74 -24.42 -13.04 -0.60
C ALA A 74 -23.36 -12.67 0.45
N ALA A 75 -23.36 -13.34 1.60
CA ALA A 75 -22.34 -13.15 2.62
C ALA A 75 -20.95 -13.58 2.14
N GLN A 76 -20.84 -14.69 1.42
CA GLN A 76 -19.58 -15.17 0.86
C GLN A 76 -19.00 -14.20 -0.17
N VAL A 77 -19.83 -13.75 -1.13
CA VAL A 77 -19.44 -12.77 -2.15
C VAL A 77 -18.96 -11.48 -1.48
N PHE A 78 -19.72 -10.97 -0.52
CA PHE A 78 -19.34 -9.77 0.23
C PHE A 78 -18.00 -9.93 0.97
N GLN A 79 -17.77 -11.07 1.62
CA GLN A 79 -16.49 -11.34 2.29
C GLN A 79 -15.33 -11.41 1.29
N GLN A 80 -15.54 -12.05 0.14
CA GLN A 80 -14.52 -12.16 -0.90
C GLN A 80 -14.17 -10.79 -1.51
N GLU A 81 -15.16 -9.96 -1.79
CA GLU A 81 -14.96 -8.57 -2.23
C GLU A 81 -14.23 -7.75 -1.16
N ASN A 82 -14.60 -7.90 0.12
CA ASN A 82 -13.96 -7.18 1.21
C ASN A 82 -12.47 -7.53 1.36
N VAL A 83 -12.12 -8.81 1.24
CA VAL A 83 -10.73 -9.28 1.25
C VAL A 83 -9.97 -8.70 0.05
N THR A 84 -10.56 -8.76 -1.13
CA THR A 84 -9.95 -8.25 -2.37
C THR A 84 -9.69 -6.74 -2.27
N LEU A 85 -10.67 -5.96 -1.79
CA LEU A 85 -10.53 -4.51 -1.59
C LEU A 85 -9.45 -4.18 -0.56
N LYS A 86 -9.39 -4.93 0.55
CA LYS A 86 -8.32 -4.75 1.55
C LYS A 86 -6.93 -4.98 0.97
N GLN A 87 -6.76 -6.03 0.15
CA GLN A 87 -5.50 -6.31 -0.52
C GLN A 87 -5.10 -5.19 -1.50
N GLN A 88 -6.06 -4.64 -2.26
CA GLN A 88 -5.80 -3.51 -3.16
C GLN A 88 -5.39 -2.24 -2.38
N ILE A 89 -6.06 -1.95 -1.26
CA ILE A 89 -5.70 -0.82 -0.39
C ILE A 89 -4.28 -0.98 0.15
N GLU A 90 -3.91 -2.19 0.60
CA GLU A 90 -2.56 -2.46 1.11
C GLU A 90 -1.50 -2.27 0.02
N ALA A 91 -1.73 -2.78 -1.19
CA ALA A 91 -0.85 -2.58 -2.33
C ALA A 91 -0.65 -1.08 -2.66
N LEU A 92 -1.75 -0.32 -2.70
CA LEU A 92 -1.70 1.13 -2.94
C LEU A 92 -0.92 1.88 -1.85
N LEU A 93 -1.06 1.46 -0.58
CA LEU A 93 -0.28 2.05 0.52
C LEU A 93 1.22 1.75 0.39
N GLN A 94 1.57 0.53 -0.02
CA GLN A 94 2.97 0.16 -0.29
C GLN A 94 3.54 1.00 -1.44
N GLU A 95 2.83 1.10 -2.56
CA GLU A 95 3.24 1.95 -3.70
C GLU A 95 3.38 3.42 -3.28
N ASN A 96 2.44 3.95 -2.51
CA ASN A 96 2.50 5.32 -2.00
C ASN A 96 3.74 5.56 -1.13
N SER A 97 4.15 4.56 -0.33
CA SER A 97 5.36 4.64 0.49
C SER A 97 6.63 4.67 -0.36
N ILE A 98 6.68 3.87 -1.43
CA ILE A 98 7.80 3.84 -2.38
C ILE A 98 7.89 5.18 -3.10
N LEU A 99 6.76 5.72 -3.57
CA LEU A 99 6.69 7.01 -4.24
C LEU A 99 7.15 8.15 -3.31
N LYS A 100 6.69 8.17 -2.05
CA LYS A 100 7.15 9.16 -1.06
C LYS A 100 8.67 9.11 -0.88
N ARG A 101 9.24 7.91 -0.74
CA ARG A 101 10.70 7.74 -0.63
C ARG A 101 11.43 8.22 -1.87
N ALA A 102 10.93 7.91 -3.06
CA ALA A 102 11.51 8.36 -4.32
C ALA A 102 11.49 9.89 -4.44
N VAL A 103 10.38 10.53 -4.07
CA VAL A 103 10.24 12.00 -4.06
C VAL A 103 11.21 12.64 -3.08
N SER A 104 11.38 12.08 -1.87
CA SER A 104 12.36 12.59 -0.90
C SER A 104 13.79 12.53 -1.44
N ILE A 105 14.19 11.41 -2.04
CA ILE A 105 15.52 11.25 -2.66
C ILE A 105 15.70 12.23 -3.82
N GLN A 106 14.66 12.41 -4.65
CA GLN A 106 14.72 13.34 -5.77
C GLN A 106 14.86 14.78 -5.30
N HIS A 107 14.16 15.15 -4.23
CA HIS A 107 14.26 16.48 -3.63
C HIS A 107 15.66 16.76 -3.07
N GLU A 108 16.25 15.80 -2.36
CA GLU A 108 17.63 15.90 -1.84
C GLU A 108 18.64 16.10 -2.98
N ARG A 109 18.53 15.30 -4.04
CA ARG A 109 19.39 15.43 -5.23
C ARG A 109 19.22 16.76 -5.95
N GLN A 110 18.00 17.26 -6.05
CA GLN A 110 17.73 18.57 -6.65
C GLN A 110 18.39 19.67 -5.82
N LYS A 111 18.26 19.61 -4.50
CA LYS A 111 18.90 20.57 -3.60
C LYS A 111 20.42 20.56 -3.75
N GLU A 112 21.06 19.38 -3.77
CA GLU A 112 22.49 19.28 -4.00
C GLU A 112 22.92 19.88 -5.36
N PHE A 113 22.10 19.70 -6.40
CA PHE A 113 22.37 20.28 -7.70
C PHE A 113 22.29 21.81 -7.68
N ASP A 114 21.27 22.35 -7.01
CA ASP A 114 21.10 23.80 -6.85
C ASP A 114 22.26 24.40 -6.04
N ASP A 115 22.67 23.74 -4.94
CA ASP A 115 23.80 24.14 -4.11
C ASP A 115 25.12 24.16 -4.92
N ARG A 116 25.40 23.10 -5.71
CA ARG A 116 26.54 23.07 -6.64
C ARG A 116 26.45 24.16 -7.70
N GLY A 117 25.24 24.49 -8.15
CA GLY A 117 25.01 25.59 -9.09
C GLY A 117 25.48 26.94 -8.52
N VAL A 118 25.21 27.18 -7.23
CA VAL A 118 25.70 28.36 -6.52
C VAL A 118 27.23 28.35 -6.40
N GLU A 119 27.83 27.23 -6.01
CA GLU A 119 29.30 27.10 -5.91
C GLU A 119 29.99 27.37 -7.25
N VAL A 120 29.46 26.82 -8.35
CA VAL A 120 29.99 27.06 -9.70
C VAL A 120 29.92 28.55 -10.05
N GLN A 121 28.84 29.23 -9.68
CA GLN A 121 28.71 30.66 -9.94
C GLN A 121 29.70 31.49 -9.11
N GLN A 122 29.94 31.12 -7.85
CA GLN A 122 30.95 31.75 -7.00
C GLN A 122 32.37 31.55 -7.56
N LEU A 123 32.69 30.34 -8.02
CA LEU A 123 33.99 30.05 -8.63
C LEU A 123 34.22 30.84 -9.92
N LYS A 124 33.19 31.03 -10.75
CA LYS A 124 33.27 31.88 -11.95
C LYS A 124 33.62 33.33 -11.58
N GLN A 125 32.94 33.89 -10.58
CA GLN A 125 33.23 35.25 -10.09
C GLN A 125 34.67 35.37 -9.57
N LEU A 126 35.16 34.37 -8.84
CA LEU A 126 36.53 34.35 -8.35
C LEU A 126 37.56 34.27 -9.49
N ILE A 127 37.29 33.47 -10.52
CA ILE A 127 38.12 33.40 -11.73
C ILE A 127 38.19 34.76 -12.43
N GLU A 128 37.04 35.42 -12.61
CA GLU A 128 36.98 36.78 -13.20
C GLU A 128 37.81 37.78 -12.39
N GLN A 129 37.70 37.74 -11.06
CA GLN A 129 38.49 38.58 -10.17
C GLN A 129 40.01 38.34 -10.34
N TYR A 130 40.45 37.07 -10.37
CA TYR A 130 41.86 36.76 -10.56
C TYR A 130 42.37 37.16 -11.96
N GLN A 131 41.56 37.03 -13.00
CA GLN A 131 41.92 37.50 -14.34
C GLN A 131 42.12 39.02 -14.38
N GLU A 132 41.30 39.78 -13.67
CA GLU A 132 41.45 41.25 -13.58
C GLU A 132 42.70 41.66 -12.78
N GLN A 133 42.99 40.97 -11.67
CA GLN A 133 44.22 41.18 -10.92
C GLN A 133 45.46 40.90 -11.77
N LEU A 134 45.44 39.81 -12.55
CA LEU A 134 46.55 39.43 -13.41
C LEU A 134 46.77 40.48 -14.50
N ARG A 135 45.71 40.96 -15.16
CA ARG A 135 45.78 42.07 -16.13
C ARG A 135 46.35 43.35 -15.52
N THR A 136 45.96 43.68 -14.29
CA THR A 136 46.48 44.85 -13.57
C THR A 136 47.98 44.73 -13.28
N LEU A 137 48.42 43.56 -12.82
CA LEU A 137 49.83 43.29 -12.56
C LEU A 137 50.67 43.32 -13.85
N GLU A 138 50.15 42.78 -14.96
CA GLU A 138 50.81 42.84 -16.27
C GLU A 138 51.03 44.29 -16.73
N VAL A 139 50.01 45.14 -16.62
CA VAL A 139 50.11 46.57 -16.97
C VAL A 139 51.12 47.29 -16.06
N ASN A 140 51.07 47.04 -14.75
CA ASN A 140 52.01 47.65 -13.80
C ASN A 140 53.46 47.23 -14.09
N ASN A 141 53.69 45.93 -14.36
CA ASN A 141 55.03 45.42 -14.67
C ASN A 141 55.57 46.02 -15.98
N TYR A 142 54.71 46.16 -16.99
CA TYR A 142 55.06 46.83 -18.24
C TYR A 142 55.45 48.30 -18.00
N ALA A 143 54.65 49.06 -17.24
CA ALA A 143 54.94 50.45 -16.91
C ALA A 143 56.27 50.60 -16.17
N LEU A 144 56.53 49.76 -15.17
CA LEU A 144 57.80 49.72 -14.43
C LEU A 144 58.98 49.41 -15.36
N THR A 145 58.84 48.42 -16.24
CA THR A 145 59.88 48.06 -17.22
C THR A 145 60.18 49.23 -18.16
N MET A 146 59.15 49.96 -18.61
CA MET A 146 59.32 51.14 -19.45
C MET A 146 60.03 52.28 -18.71
N HIS A 147 59.62 52.58 -17.46
CA HIS A 147 60.29 53.59 -16.64
C HIS A 147 61.74 53.25 -16.34
N LEU A 148 62.06 51.98 -16.07
CA LEU A 148 63.44 51.52 -15.85
C LEU A 148 64.30 51.73 -17.10
N LYS A 149 63.80 51.36 -18.29
CA LYS A 149 64.51 51.61 -19.56
C LYS A 149 64.76 53.10 -19.78
N GLN A 150 63.77 53.94 -19.50
CA GLN A 150 63.91 55.39 -19.64
C GLN A 150 64.93 55.97 -18.66
N ALA A 151 64.94 55.52 -17.40
CA ALA A 151 65.93 55.94 -16.40
C ALA A 151 67.37 55.51 -16.77
N GLN A 152 67.54 54.32 -17.35
CA GLN A 152 68.84 53.85 -17.84
C GLN A 152 69.34 54.64 -19.06
N GLN A 153 68.44 55.02 -19.96
CA GLN A 153 68.79 55.82 -21.15
C GLN A 153 69.00 57.30 -20.82
N GLY A 154 68.28 57.84 -19.83
CA GLY A 154 68.44 59.19 -19.30
C GLY A 154 69.70 59.39 -18.46
N ASN A 155 70.34 58.30 -18.03
CA ASN A 155 71.66 58.33 -17.41
C ASN A 155 72.75 58.35 -18.49
N SER A 156 72.85 59.47 -19.24
CA SER A 156 74.14 59.86 -19.81
C SER A 156 75.01 60.41 -18.67
N PHE A 157 75.46 59.54 -17.77
CA PHE A 157 76.63 59.90 -16.98
C PHE A 157 77.83 59.84 -17.91
N PRO A 158 78.55 60.96 -18.16
CA PRO A 158 79.89 60.85 -18.71
C PRO A 158 80.71 60.13 -17.64
N GLY A 159 81.02 58.86 -17.88
CA GLY A 159 81.89 58.06 -17.05
C GLY A 159 83.28 58.68 -17.00
N ARG A 160 83.47 59.64 -16.09
CA ARG A 160 84.78 59.94 -15.51
C ARG A 160 84.82 59.20 -14.19
N PHE A 161 85.10 57.90 -14.27
CA PHE A 161 85.59 57.17 -13.11
C PHE A 161 86.92 57.82 -12.72
N HIS A 162 87.01 58.32 -11.49
CA HIS A 162 88.28 58.75 -10.92
C HIS A 162 89.03 57.49 -10.47
N PRO A 163 90.21 57.16 -11.04
CA PRO A 163 91.06 56.15 -10.46
C PRO A 163 91.72 56.75 -9.21
N ASP A 164 91.78 55.94 -8.15
CA ASP A 164 92.55 56.11 -6.93
C ASP A 164 92.48 57.46 -6.21
N VAL A 165 91.79 57.49 -5.06
CA VAL A 165 92.36 58.07 -3.83
C VAL A 165 91.85 57.28 -2.62
N PHE A 166 92.81 56.82 -1.81
CA PHE A 166 92.80 56.10 -0.53
C PHE A 166 91.52 56.06 0.33
#